data_AF-A0A950H1N5-F1
#
_entry.id   AF-A0A950H1N5-F1
#
_cell.length_a   1.000
_cell.length_b   1.000
_cell.length_c   1.000
_cell.angle_alpha   90.00
_cell.angle_beta   90.00
_cell.angle_gamma   90.00
#
_symmetry.space_group_name_H-M   'P 1'
#
loop_
_entity.id
_entity.type
_entity.pdbx_description
1 polymer ?
#
loop_
_entity_poly.entity_id
_entity_poly.type
_entity_poly.pdbx_seq_one_letter_code
_entity_poly.pdbx_strand_id
1 'polypeptide(L)'
;DDPDARAPGNQDRGAGPPYLLCLGRVDKQKGVHLLVELFAAYKSRHPGPLRLVIAGPVVEPPPSLPGVDVLGPVSDDEKWSLLSGAVALVSPSPWEAFSLAVAEAWSARTPVLVRAGCGATVEHCRRSGGGVPFAGYGEFEALVDRLTTEPDWGRRLGRRGRAYVDARFRWPQIIDRYARFLERVASAGTGARRQGGRLVAPASLAQEMPVPSGRGPARATTGTPSTAAPGRTRQAR
;
A
#
# COMPACT_ATOMS: atom_id res chain seq x y z
N ASP A 1 -29.06 16.29 2.76
CA ASP A 1 -27.77 16.74 2.23
C ASP A 1 -27.04 15.58 1.60
N ASP A 2 -27.03 15.55 0.27
CA ASP A 2 -26.37 14.51 -0.51
C ASP A 2 -24.86 14.82 -0.63
N PRO A 3 -23.97 14.02 -0.01
CA PRO A 3 -22.53 14.23 -0.08
C PRO A 3 -21.94 13.89 -1.46
N ASP A 4 -22.71 13.36 -2.41
CA ASP A 4 -22.24 13.04 -3.77
C ASP A 4 -22.33 14.21 -4.77
N ALA A 5 -22.83 15.38 -4.35
CA ALA A 5 -23.03 16.53 -5.24
C ALA A 5 -21.75 17.24 -5.73
N ARG A 6 -20.53 16.83 -5.31
CA ARG A 6 -19.27 17.47 -5.73
C ARG A 6 -18.08 16.51 -5.83
N ALA A 7 -18.25 15.38 -6.50
CA ALA A 7 -17.08 14.72 -7.06
C ALA A 7 -17.00 15.03 -8.56
N PRO A 8 -16.35 16.14 -8.97
CA PRO A 8 -16.11 16.36 -10.38
C PRO A 8 -15.39 15.13 -10.93
N GLY A 9 -16.00 14.49 -11.92
CA GLY A 9 -15.26 13.56 -12.76
C GLY A 9 -14.04 14.28 -13.31
N ASN A 10 -12.94 13.55 -13.46
CA ASN A 10 -11.59 14.00 -13.85
C ASN A 10 -11.52 14.59 -15.29
N GLN A 11 -12.46 15.50 -15.62
CA GLN A 11 -12.52 16.26 -16.86
C GLN A 11 -11.77 17.59 -16.72
N ASP A 12 -11.59 18.09 -15.49
CA ASP A 12 -10.72 19.22 -15.18
C ASP A 12 -9.55 18.76 -14.31
N ARG A 13 -8.55 18.09 -14.92
CA ARG A 13 -7.20 18.17 -14.35
C ARG A 13 -6.89 19.67 -14.32
N GLY A 14 -6.73 20.26 -13.13
CA GLY A 14 -6.48 21.70 -13.01
C GLY A 14 -5.42 22.15 -14.02
N ALA A 15 -5.52 23.39 -14.51
CA ALA A 15 -4.80 23.93 -15.68
C ALA A 15 -3.25 23.84 -15.68
N GLY A 16 -2.65 23.19 -14.68
CA GLY A 16 -1.23 22.90 -14.59
C GLY A 16 -0.79 21.62 -15.33
N PRO A 17 0.52 21.39 -15.38
CA PRO A 17 1.10 20.18 -15.96
C PRO A 17 0.64 18.91 -15.24
N PRO A 18 0.55 17.75 -15.93
CA PRO A 18 0.20 16.50 -15.29
C PRO A 18 1.25 16.11 -14.24
N TYR A 19 0.81 15.44 -13.18
CA TYR A 19 1.73 15.01 -12.11
C TYR A 19 1.39 13.64 -11.53
N LEU A 20 2.44 12.95 -11.09
CA LEU A 20 2.37 11.83 -10.15
C LEU A 20 2.36 12.39 -8.73
N LEU A 21 1.65 11.74 -7.81
CA LEU A 21 1.55 12.19 -6.42
C LEU A 21 2.13 11.14 -5.47
N CYS A 22 2.95 11.55 -4.51
CA CYS A 22 3.35 10.76 -3.36
C CYS A 22 2.83 11.43 -2.09
N LEU A 23 2.04 10.70 -1.29
CA LEU A 23 1.52 11.18 -0.02
C LEU A 23 2.10 10.39 1.15
N GLY A 24 2.55 11.11 2.17
CA GLY A 24 3.01 10.54 3.43
C GLY A 24 4.29 11.19 3.94
N ARG A 25 4.83 10.63 5.02
CA ARG A 25 6.10 11.06 5.60
C ARG A 25 7.22 10.97 4.56
N VAL A 26 7.97 12.06 4.41
CA VAL A 26 9.07 12.18 3.44
C VAL A 26 10.37 11.76 4.10
N ASP A 27 10.79 10.54 3.79
CA ASP A 27 12.03 9.92 4.27
C ASP A 27 12.43 8.69 3.43
N LYS A 28 13.63 8.16 3.68
CA LYS A 28 14.14 6.94 3.02
C LYS A 28 13.35 5.68 3.33
N GLN A 29 12.84 5.50 4.55
CA GLN A 29 12.11 4.29 4.94
C GLN A 29 10.75 4.18 4.22
N LYS A 30 10.13 5.32 3.91
CA LYS A 30 8.94 5.39 3.05
C LYS A 30 9.25 5.28 1.56
N GLY A 31 10.51 5.12 1.18
CA GLY A 31 10.94 4.94 -0.20
C GLY A 31 10.90 6.20 -1.05
N VAL A 32 10.78 7.39 -0.43
CA VAL A 32 10.63 8.65 -1.18
C VAL A 32 11.89 9.00 -1.99
N HIS A 33 13.08 8.74 -1.44
CA HIS A 33 14.35 8.95 -2.14
C HIS A 33 14.43 8.08 -3.41
N LEU A 34 14.08 6.80 -3.30
CA LEU A 34 13.99 5.90 -4.45
C LEU A 34 12.98 6.39 -5.49
N LEU A 35 11.82 6.89 -5.06
CA LEU A 35 10.83 7.42 -6.01
C LEU A 35 11.39 8.60 -6.81
N VAL A 36 12.12 9.50 -6.14
CA VAL A 36 12.79 10.63 -6.78
C VAL A 36 13.86 10.15 -7.77
N GLU A 37 14.64 9.13 -7.42
CA GLU A 37 15.62 8.51 -8.34
C GLU A 37 14.95 7.87 -9.58
N LEU A 38 13.89 7.09 -9.38
CA LEU A 38 13.12 6.49 -10.47
C LEU A 38 12.52 7.56 -11.38
N PHE A 39 11.98 8.63 -10.80
CA PHE A 39 11.41 9.73 -11.57
C PHE A 39 12.48 10.51 -12.34
N ALA A 40 13.66 10.74 -11.75
CA ALA A 40 14.78 11.39 -12.43
C ALA A 40 15.25 10.58 -13.66
N ALA A 41 15.37 9.26 -13.50
CA ALA A 41 15.68 8.36 -14.61
C ALA A 41 14.57 8.39 -15.68
N TYR A 42 13.31 8.46 -15.27
CA TYR A 42 12.18 8.62 -16.20
C TYR A 42 12.30 9.93 -16.99
N LYS A 43 12.58 11.06 -16.33
CA LYS A 43 12.71 12.38 -16.98
C LYS A 43 13.86 12.47 -17.98
N SER A 44 14.96 11.75 -17.76
CA SER A 44 16.08 11.74 -18.71
C SER A 44 15.73 11.03 -20.02
N ARG A 45 14.83 10.03 -19.96
CA ARG A 45 14.35 9.27 -21.12
C ARG A 45 13.08 9.85 -21.74
N HIS A 46 12.29 10.56 -20.94
CA HIS A 46 11.02 11.18 -21.33
C HIS A 46 10.99 12.68 -20.96
N PRO A 47 11.72 13.54 -21.70
CA PRO A 47 11.59 14.98 -21.56
C PRO A 47 10.13 15.39 -21.80
N GLY A 48 9.58 16.25 -20.93
CA GLY A 48 8.17 16.63 -21.04
C GLY A 48 7.64 17.36 -19.82
N PRO A 49 6.32 17.61 -19.75
CA PRO A 49 5.73 18.42 -18.69
C PRO A 49 5.41 17.64 -17.40
N LEU A 50 5.45 16.29 -17.42
CA LEU A 50 5.12 15.47 -16.24
C LEU A 50 5.99 15.86 -15.04
N ARG A 51 5.34 16.07 -13.88
CA ARG A 51 5.96 16.38 -12.58
C ARG A 51 5.75 15.25 -11.57
N LEU A 52 6.54 15.27 -10.49
CA LEU A 52 6.33 14.47 -9.29
C LEU A 52 6.06 15.42 -8.12
N VAL A 53 4.87 15.34 -7.54
CA VAL A 53 4.48 16.11 -6.36
C VAL A 53 4.52 15.22 -5.12
N ILE A 54 5.14 15.70 -4.05
CA ILE A 54 5.34 14.99 -2.80
C ILE A 54 4.79 15.85 -1.66
N ALA A 55 3.82 15.33 -0.91
CA ALA A 55 3.21 16.03 0.20
C ALA A 55 3.13 15.18 1.47
N GLY A 56 3.41 15.81 2.60
CA GLY A 56 3.42 15.23 3.94
C GLY A 56 4.60 15.71 4.79
N PRO A 57 4.67 15.31 6.08
CA PRO A 57 5.73 15.73 6.99
C PRO A 57 7.12 15.38 6.48
N VAL A 58 8.02 16.38 6.42
CA VAL A 58 9.39 16.20 5.93
C VAL A 58 10.34 15.87 7.08
N VAL A 59 10.85 14.64 7.07
CA VAL A 59 11.82 14.16 8.07
C VAL A 59 13.21 14.08 7.47
N GLU A 60 13.32 13.56 6.26
CA GLU A 60 14.58 13.47 5.51
C GLU A 60 14.30 13.83 4.04
N PRO A 61 14.51 15.09 3.62
CA PRO A 61 14.18 15.54 2.29
C PRO A 61 15.00 14.78 1.23
N PRO A 62 14.40 14.42 0.08
CA PRO A 62 15.14 13.87 -1.05
C PRO A 62 16.00 14.94 -1.71
N PRO A 63 16.95 14.56 -2.59
CA PRO A 63 17.66 15.50 -3.44
C PRO A 63 16.70 16.39 -4.24
N SER A 64 17.01 17.68 -4.34
CA SER A 64 16.25 18.61 -5.17
C SER A 64 16.56 18.33 -6.64
N LEU A 65 15.52 18.02 -7.43
CA LEU A 65 15.63 17.69 -8.85
C LEU A 65 14.58 18.45 -9.68
N PRO A 66 14.91 18.86 -10.91
CA PRO A 66 13.93 19.49 -11.81
C PRO A 66 12.70 18.60 -12.03
N GLY A 67 11.51 19.20 -11.89
CA GLY A 67 10.23 18.49 -12.06
C GLY A 67 9.76 17.70 -10.83
N VAL A 68 10.46 17.81 -9.70
CA VAL A 68 10.04 17.26 -8.40
C VAL A 68 9.68 18.40 -7.46
N ASP A 69 8.46 18.38 -6.92
CA ASP A 69 7.95 19.35 -5.95
C ASP A 69 7.75 18.68 -4.60
N VAL A 70 8.49 19.13 -3.59
CA VAL A 70 8.28 18.71 -2.20
C VAL A 70 7.54 19.81 -1.46
N LEU A 71 6.22 19.65 -1.31
CA LEU A 71 5.34 20.66 -0.72
C LEU A 71 5.43 20.69 0.81
N GLY A 72 5.80 19.55 1.42
CA GLY A 72 5.69 19.37 2.87
C GLY A 72 4.23 19.11 3.31
N PRO A 73 3.89 19.37 4.58
CA PRO A 73 2.52 19.24 5.07
C PRO A 73 1.55 20.14 4.30
N VAL A 74 0.39 19.61 3.95
CA VAL A 74 -0.67 20.32 3.22
C VAL A 74 -1.98 20.27 4.01
N SER A 75 -2.89 21.20 3.72
CA SER A 75 -4.25 21.14 4.28
C SER A 75 -5.03 19.93 3.75
N ASP A 76 -6.12 19.55 4.43
CA ASP A 76 -6.97 18.45 3.95
C ASP A 76 -7.61 18.76 2.58
N ASP A 77 -8.08 20.00 2.37
CA ASP A 77 -8.67 20.43 1.09
C ASP A 77 -7.64 20.36 -0.05
N GLU A 78 -6.41 20.78 0.24
CA GLU A 78 -5.29 20.69 -0.71
C GLU A 78 -4.91 19.23 -0.99
N LYS A 79 -4.86 18.37 0.02
CA LYS A 79 -4.64 16.92 -0.15
C LYS A 79 -5.68 16.31 -1.08
N TRP A 80 -6.97 16.60 -0.88
CA TRP A 80 -8.04 16.07 -1.73
C TRP A 80 -7.98 16.62 -3.15
N SER A 81 -7.62 17.90 -3.30
CA SER A 81 -7.39 18.52 -4.60
C SER A 81 -6.22 17.83 -5.33
N LEU A 82 -5.10 17.63 -4.65
CA LEU A 82 -3.93 16.92 -5.17
C LEU A 82 -4.27 15.49 -5.59
N LEU A 83 -5.00 14.75 -4.75
CA LEU A 83 -5.43 13.38 -5.06
C LEU A 83 -6.27 13.34 -6.34
N SER A 84 -7.31 14.18 -6.43
CA SER A 84 -8.26 14.18 -7.55
C SER A 84 -7.63 14.58 -8.90
N GLY A 85 -6.63 15.48 -8.87
CA GLY A 85 -5.94 15.95 -10.07
C GLY A 85 -4.76 15.07 -10.54
N ALA A 86 -4.30 14.12 -9.71
CA ALA A 86 -3.12 13.32 -10.01
C ALA A 86 -3.37 12.33 -11.17
N VAL A 87 -2.33 12.09 -11.99
CA VAL A 87 -2.31 10.99 -12.97
C VAL A 87 -2.40 9.65 -12.24
N ALA A 88 -1.63 9.51 -11.16
CA ALA A 88 -1.70 8.40 -10.22
C ALA A 88 -1.05 8.81 -8.89
N LEU A 89 -1.49 8.16 -7.81
CA LEU A 89 -0.71 8.11 -6.57
C LEU A 89 0.36 7.04 -6.73
N VAL A 90 1.61 7.36 -6.40
CA VAL A 90 2.69 6.39 -6.26
C VAL A 90 2.98 6.20 -4.77
N SER A 91 2.85 4.96 -4.29
CA SER A 91 3.22 4.54 -2.95
C SER A 91 4.56 3.78 -3.02
N PRO A 92 5.71 4.45 -2.83
CA PRO A 92 7.03 3.84 -2.98
C PRO A 92 7.47 3.05 -1.74
N SER A 93 6.65 3.05 -0.69
CA SER A 93 6.93 2.40 0.59
C SER A 93 7.05 0.87 0.43
N PRO A 94 8.14 0.26 0.91
CA PRO A 94 8.27 -1.20 0.93
C PRO A 94 7.42 -1.84 2.04
N TRP A 95 7.02 -1.09 3.07
CA TRP A 95 6.35 -1.61 4.25
C TRP A 95 5.14 -0.73 4.62
N GLU A 96 3.94 -1.27 4.40
CA GLU A 96 2.68 -0.65 4.79
C GLU A 96 1.81 -1.70 5.47
N ALA A 97 1.10 -1.30 6.52
CA ALA A 97 0.09 -2.15 7.15
C ALA A 97 -1.21 -2.17 6.32
N PHE A 98 -1.63 -1.00 5.82
CA PHE A 98 -2.85 -0.81 5.03
C PHE A 98 -2.69 0.29 3.98
N SER A 99 -1.93 1.35 4.31
CA SER A 99 -1.78 2.60 3.54
C SER A 99 -3.08 3.37 3.39
N LEU A 100 -3.31 4.33 4.30
CA LEU A 100 -4.45 5.25 4.19
C LEU A 100 -4.38 6.09 2.90
N ALA A 101 -3.17 6.49 2.48
CA ALA A 101 -2.97 7.23 1.24
C ALA A 101 -3.52 6.49 0.01
N VAL A 102 -3.37 5.15 -0.05
CA VAL A 102 -3.96 4.33 -1.13
C VAL A 102 -5.48 4.35 -1.09
N ALA A 103 -6.08 4.24 0.10
CA ALA A 103 -7.54 4.29 0.26
C ALA A 103 -8.11 5.69 -0.05
N GLU A 104 -7.41 6.76 0.34
CA GLU A 104 -7.76 8.14 0.02
C GLU A 104 -7.67 8.40 -1.49
N ALA A 105 -6.61 7.95 -2.16
CA ALA A 105 -6.49 8.05 -3.62
C ALA A 105 -7.64 7.33 -4.34
N TRP A 106 -7.96 6.11 -3.93
CA TRP A 106 -9.13 5.41 -4.47
C TRP A 106 -10.44 6.11 -4.17
N SER A 107 -10.59 6.73 -2.99
CA SER A 107 -11.74 7.58 -2.69
C SER A 107 -11.84 8.76 -3.65
N ALA A 108 -10.71 9.32 -4.10
CA ALA A 108 -10.66 10.37 -5.12
C ALA A 108 -10.78 9.86 -6.57
N ARG A 109 -11.00 8.55 -6.79
CA ARG A 109 -10.97 7.86 -8.11
C ARG A 109 -9.61 7.97 -8.81
N THR A 110 -8.54 8.03 -8.04
CA THR A 110 -7.16 8.12 -8.52
C THR A 110 -6.54 6.72 -8.54
N PRO A 111 -5.98 6.26 -9.67
CA PRO A 111 -5.28 4.98 -9.72
C PRO A 111 -4.00 5.02 -8.88
N VAL A 112 -3.56 3.84 -8.43
CA VAL A 112 -2.36 3.74 -7.57
C VAL A 112 -1.29 2.85 -8.19
N LEU A 113 -0.03 3.26 -8.07
CA LEU A 113 1.14 2.43 -8.29
C LEU A 113 1.77 2.10 -6.92
N VAL A 114 2.05 0.84 -6.65
CA VAL A 114 2.58 0.41 -5.34
C VAL A 114 3.85 -0.40 -5.52
N ARG A 115 4.77 -0.39 -4.54
CA ARG A 115 5.92 -1.30 -4.60
C ARG A 115 5.47 -2.75 -4.52
N ALA A 116 5.99 -3.58 -5.43
CA ALA A 116 5.74 -5.02 -5.45
C ALA A 116 6.22 -5.74 -4.17
N GLY A 117 7.20 -5.18 -3.45
CA GLY A 117 7.68 -5.70 -2.17
C GLY A 117 6.69 -5.52 -1.00
N CYS A 118 5.68 -4.68 -1.16
CA CYS A 118 4.71 -4.39 -0.10
C CYS A 118 3.46 -5.28 -0.20
N GLY A 119 3.50 -6.47 0.41
CA GLY A 119 2.44 -7.48 0.27
C GLY A 119 1.01 -6.98 0.60
N ALA A 120 0.86 -6.11 1.60
CA ALA A 120 -0.44 -5.56 1.98
C ALA A 120 -1.07 -4.71 0.85
N THR A 121 -0.31 -3.78 0.28
CA THR A 121 -0.81 -2.90 -0.79
C THR A 121 -0.97 -3.64 -2.12
N VAL A 122 -0.11 -4.63 -2.39
CA VAL A 122 -0.25 -5.56 -3.53
C VAL A 122 -1.57 -6.33 -3.45
N GLU A 123 -1.89 -6.89 -2.28
CA GLU A 123 -3.15 -7.63 -2.10
C GLU A 123 -4.37 -6.72 -2.26
N HIS A 124 -4.30 -5.48 -1.78
CA HIS A 124 -5.36 -4.50 -2.04
C HIS A 124 -5.50 -4.16 -3.52
N CYS A 125 -4.40 -4.00 -4.26
CA CYS A 125 -4.44 -3.80 -5.71
C CYS A 125 -5.07 -5.00 -6.43
N ARG A 126 -4.74 -6.23 -6.03
CA ARG A 126 -5.31 -7.47 -6.60
C ARG A 126 -6.83 -7.55 -6.36
N ARG A 127 -7.28 -7.24 -5.15
CA ARG A 127 -8.71 -7.28 -4.78
C ARG A 127 -9.52 -6.17 -5.40
N SER A 128 -8.94 -4.97 -5.49
CA SER A 128 -9.65 -3.79 -5.99
C SER A 128 -9.63 -3.73 -7.51
N GLY A 129 -8.56 -4.20 -8.15
CA GLY A 129 -8.29 -3.90 -9.56
C GLY A 129 -8.07 -2.41 -9.82
N GLY A 130 -7.76 -1.64 -8.77
CA GLY A 130 -7.60 -0.18 -8.81
C GLY A 130 -6.16 0.31 -8.72
N GLY A 131 -5.19 -0.60 -8.73
CA GLY A 131 -3.77 -0.27 -8.75
C GLY A 131 -2.93 -1.36 -9.35
N VAL A 132 -1.65 -1.04 -9.61
CA VAL A 132 -0.70 -1.96 -10.22
C VAL A 132 0.62 -1.93 -9.45
N PRO A 133 1.17 -3.10 -9.07
CA PRO A 133 2.48 -3.15 -8.43
C PRO A 133 3.61 -2.94 -9.43
N PHE A 134 4.72 -2.36 -8.98
CA PHE A 134 5.98 -2.27 -9.72
C PHE A 134 7.16 -2.73 -8.86
N ALA A 135 8.04 -3.55 -9.43
CA ALA A 135 9.21 -4.11 -8.77
C ALA A 135 10.47 -3.24 -8.96
N GLY A 136 10.61 -2.64 -10.14
CA GLY A 136 11.78 -1.84 -10.53
C GLY A 136 11.49 -0.82 -11.63
N TYR A 137 12.55 -0.21 -12.15
CA TYR A 137 12.45 0.92 -13.07
C TYR A 137 11.69 0.63 -14.37
N GLY A 138 11.97 -0.50 -15.04
CA GLY A 138 11.31 -0.79 -16.32
C GLY A 138 9.79 -0.93 -16.21
N GLU A 139 9.29 -1.53 -15.12
CA GLU A 139 7.84 -1.58 -14.85
C GLU A 139 7.30 -0.20 -14.47
N PHE A 140 8.02 0.56 -13.64
CA PHE A 140 7.64 1.92 -13.28
C PHE A 140 7.49 2.81 -14.54
N GLU A 141 8.48 2.80 -15.43
CA GLU A 141 8.50 3.52 -16.69
C GLU A 141 7.28 3.17 -17.55
N ALA A 142 7.09 1.88 -17.86
CA ALA A 142 5.98 1.42 -18.69
C ALA A 142 4.59 1.76 -18.10
N LEU A 143 4.45 1.70 -16.78
CA LEU A 143 3.18 2.02 -16.11
C LEU A 143 2.90 3.53 -16.13
N VAL A 144 3.92 4.37 -15.93
CA VAL A 144 3.78 5.83 -16.01
C VAL A 144 3.48 6.27 -17.44
N ASP A 145 4.18 5.71 -18.44
CA ASP A 145 3.89 5.96 -19.86
C ASP A 145 2.45 5.60 -20.19
N ARG A 146 2.00 4.42 -19.76
CA ARG A 146 0.62 3.99 -20.01
C ARG A 146 -0.41 4.89 -19.33
N LEU A 147 -0.18 5.29 -18.08
CA LEU A 147 -1.10 6.19 -17.36
C LEU A 147 -1.20 7.58 -18.01
N THR A 148 -0.12 8.04 -18.64
CA THR A 148 -0.06 9.35 -19.30
C THR A 148 -0.61 9.31 -20.72
N THR A 149 -0.39 8.23 -21.46
CA THR A 149 -0.81 8.05 -22.86
C THR A 149 -2.20 7.41 -23.03
N GLU A 150 -2.62 6.58 -22.07
CA GLU A 150 -3.95 5.94 -22.04
C GLU A 150 -4.78 6.39 -20.80
N PRO A 151 -5.27 7.65 -20.72
CA PRO A 151 -6.01 8.13 -19.56
C PRO A 151 -7.23 7.28 -19.17
N ASP A 152 -7.88 6.63 -20.14
CA ASP A 152 -9.01 5.72 -19.88
C ASP A 152 -8.62 4.49 -19.07
N TRP A 153 -7.40 4.01 -19.20
CA TRP A 153 -6.90 2.92 -18.38
C TRP A 153 -6.80 3.35 -16.92
N GLY A 154 -6.17 4.51 -16.67
CA GLY A 154 -6.13 5.12 -15.34
C GLY A 154 -7.53 5.38 -14.75
N ARG A 155 -8.46 5.91 -15.55
CA ARG A 155 -9.86 6.11 -15.14
C ARG A 155 -10.56 4.82 -14.74
N ARG A 156 -10.35 3.72 -15.47
CA ARG A 156 -10.91 2.40 -15.12
C ARG A 156 -10.36 1.89 -13.79
N LEU A 157 -9.05 1.99 -13.58
CA LEU A 157 -8.39 1.61 -12.32
C LEU A 157 -8.95 2.46 -11.16
N GLY A 158 -8.99 3.78 -11.31
CA GLY A 158 -9.53 4.69 -10.29
C GLY A 158 -10.98 4.39 -9.89
N ARG A 159 -11.86 4.10 -10.85
CA ARG A 159 -13.26 3.70 -10.58
C ARG A 159 -13.35 2.38 -9.82
N ARG A 160 -12.53 1.39 -10.18
CA ARG A 160 -12.46 0.10 -9.49
C ARG A 160 -11.95 0.24 -8.06
N GLY A 161 -10.93 1.06 -7.86
CA GLY A 161 -10.44 1.45 -6.55
C GLY A 161 -11.53 2.09 -5.68
N ARG A 162 -12.25 3.08 -6.22
CA ARG A 162 -13.37 3.73 -5.52
C ARG A 162 -14.45 2.73 -5.10
N ALA A 163 -14.89 1.87 -6.02
CA ALA A 163 -15.89 0.85 -5.73
C ALA A 163 -15.44 -0.11 -4.61
N TYR A 164 -14.15 -0.48 -4.61
CA TYR A 164 -13.57 -1.31 -3.57
C TYR A 164 -13.57 -0.63 -2.19
N VAL A 165 -13.24 0.66 -2.12
CA VAL A 165 -13.29 1.44 -0.88
C VAL A 165 -14.72 1.61 -0.38
N ASP A 166 -15.64 1.98 -1.26
CA ASP A 166 -17.05 2.19 -0.93
C ASP A 166 -17.70 0.93 -0.38
N ALA A 167 -17.37 -0.24 -0.94
CA ALA A 167 -17.91 -1.52 -0.49
C ALA A 167 -17.33 -2.03 0.84
N ARG A 168 -16.13 -1.58 1.26
CA ARG A 168 -15.38 -2.26 2.34
C ARG A 168 -14.85 -1.37 3.46
N PHE A 169 -14.56 -0.10 3.22
CA PHE A 169 -13.82 0.75 4.17
C PHE A 169 -14.53 2.07 4.51
N ARG A 170 -15.78 2.21 4.09
CA ARG A 170 -16.67 3.26 4.59
C ARG A 170 -17.01 3.00 6.06
N TRP A 171 -17.17 4.06 6.84
CA TRP A 171 -17.39 3.99 8.28
C TRP A 171 -18.56 3.08 8.68
N PRO A 172 -19.76 3.17 8.07
CA PRO A 172 -20.87 2.27 8.41
C PRO A 172 -20.50 0.78 8.27
N GLN A 173 -19.81 0.42 7.19
CA GLN A 173 -19.39 -0.95 6.88
C GLN A 173 -18.31 -1.47 7.84
N ILE A 174 -17.44 -0.57 8.32
CA ILE A 174 -16.46 -0.90 9.36
C ILE A 174 -17.21 -1.14 10.69
N ILE A 175 -18.05 -0.20 11.10
CA ILE A 175 -18.81 -0.27 12.35
C ILE A 175 -19.68 -1.54 12.40
N ASP A 176 -20.45 -1.83 11.35
CA ASP A 176 -21.31 -3.02 11.30
C ASP A 176 -20.53 -4.32 11.42
N ARG A 177 -19.34 -4.41 10.81
CA ARG A 177 -18.49 -5.59 10.91
C ARG A 177 -17.90 -5.76 12.31
N TYR A 178 -17.51 -4.66 12.95
CA TYR A 178 -17.05 -4.68 14.34
C TYR A 178 -18.18 -5.04 15.30
N ALA A 179 -19.37 -4.45 15.13
CA ALA A 179 -20.56 -4.78 15.92
C ALA A 179 -20.90 -6.28 15.82
N ARG A 180 -21.02 -6.82 14.60
CA ARG A 180 -21.27 -8.26 14.38
C ARG A 180 -20.18 -9.16 14.97
N PHE A 181 -18.92 -8.71 15.00
CA PHE A 181 -17.86 -9.46 15.64
C PHE A 181 -18.03 -9.48 17.16
N LEU A 182 -18.29 -8.33 17.78
CA LEU A 182 -18.53 -8.21 19.22
C LEU A 182 -19.76 -9.00 19.67
N GLU A 183 -20.86 -8.94 18.92
CA GLU A 183 -22.08 -9.72 19.16
C GLU A 183 -21.80 -11.22 19.14
N ARG A 184 -21.01 -11.71 18.18
CA ARG A 184 -20.60 -13.13 18.12
C ARG A 184 -19.77 -13.53 19.32
N VAL A 185 -18.80 -12.71 19.73
CA VAL A 185 -17.95 -12.98 20.91
C VAL A 185 -18.78 -12.97 22.20
N ALA A 186 -19.70 -12.02 22.36
CA ALA A 186 -20.58 -11.93 23.52
C ALA A 186 -21.55 -13.12 23.61
N SER A 187 -22.12 -13.53 22.48
CA SER A 187 -23.01 -14.71 22.38
C SER A 187 -22.25 -16.02 22.67
N ALA A 188 -21.00 -16.13 22.23
CA ALA A 188 -20.15 -17.27 22.52
C ALA A 188 -19.73 -17.34 24.00
N GLY A 189 -19.53 -16.20 24.66
CA GLY A 189 -19.17 -16.11 26.08
C GLY A 189 -20.33 -16.41 27.04
N THR A 190 -21.57 -16.13 26.64
CA THR A 190 -22.79 -16.38 27.45
C THR A 190 -23.24 -17.84 27.41
N GLY A 191 -22.88 -18.61 26.37
CA GLY A 191 -23.11 -20.06 26.27
C GLY A 191 -22.07 -20.93 27.00
N ALA A 192 -20.96 -20.36 27.45
CA ALA A 192 -19.93 -21.09 28.20
C ALA A 192 -20.38 -21.32 29.66
N ARG A 193 -21.06 -22.44 29.92
CA ARG A 193 -21.26 -22.94 31.29
C ARG A 193 -19.89 -23.02 31.99
N ARG A 194 -19.77 -22.42 33.17
CA ARG A 194 -18.66 -22.68 34.10
C ARG A 194 -18.67 -24.17 34.48
N GLN A 195 -17.84 -24.99 33.84
CA GLN A 195 -17.39 -26.25 34.44
C GLN A 195 -16.06 -26.01 35.15
N GLY A 196 -16.04 -26.14 36.47
CA GLY A 196 -14.79 -26.24 37.24
C GLY A 196 -13.87 -25.02 37.25
N GLY A 197 -14.39 -23.80 37.13
CA GLY A 197 -13.62 -22.57 37.40
C GLY A 197 -12.60 -22.15 36.34
N ARG A 198 -12.54 -22.82 35.17
CA ARG A 198 -11.63 -22.44 34.08
C ARG A 198 -12.43 -21.99 32.85
N LEU A 199 -12.17 -20.77 32.37
CA LEU A 199 -12.76 -20.28 31.12
C LEU A 199 -12.14 -21.07 29.95
N VAL A 200 -12.97 -21.82 29.22
CA VAL A 200 -12.56 -22.49 27.98
C VAL A 200 -13.29 -21.79 26.84
N ALA A 201 -12.54 -21.22 25.89
CA ALA A 201 -13.13 -20.59 24.71
C ALA A 201 -13.86 -21.65 23.87
N PRO A 202 -15.08 -21.36 23.35
CA PRO A 202 -15.79 -22.32 22.52
C PRO A 202 -15.05 -22.56 21.19
N ALA A 203 -15.03 -23.82 20.75
CA ALA A 203 -14.34 -24.27 19.54
C ALA A 203 -14.78 -23.54 18.25
N SER A 204 -15.96 -22.92 18.26
CA SER A 204 -16.50 -22.13 17.15
C SER A 204 -15.72 -20.84 16.85
N LEU A 205 -14.86 -20.37 17.76
CA LEU A 205 -14.02 -19.19 17.55
C LEU A 205 -12.69 -19.49 16.83
N ALA A 206 -12.30 -20.76 16.71
CA ALA A 206 -10.98 -21.14 16.18
C ALA A 206 -10.94 -21.29 14.64
N GLN A 207 -12.10 -21.32 13.96
CA GLN A 207 -12.15 -21.78 12.57
C GLN A 207 -12.16 -20.72 11.48
N GLU A 208 -12.19 -19.41 11.77
CA GLU A 208 -12.16 -18.40 10.69
C GLU A 208 -11.30 -17.18 11.03
N MET A 209 -9.99 -17.40 11.10
CA MET A 209 -9.05 -16.38 10.64
C MET A 209 -8.51 -16.83 9.28
N PRO A 210 -8.56 -16.00 8.23
CA PRO A 210 -7.90 -16.33 6.98
C PRO A 210 -6.39 -16.34 7.24
N VAL A 211 -5.82 -17.54 7.33
CA VAL A 211 -4.37 -17.71 7.40
C VAL A 211 -3.81 -17.24 6.05
N PRO A 212 -2.86 -16.29 6.01
CA PRO A 212 -2.18 -15.99 4.76
C PRO A 212 -1.42 -17.25 4.33
N SER A 213 -1.70 -17.75 3.13
CA SER A 213 -0.96 -18.87 2.54
C SER A 213 0.45 -18.42 2.14
N GLY A 214 1.33 -18.30 3.13
CA GLY A 214 2.75 -18.09 2.95
C GLY A 214 3.51 -19.33 3.40
N ARG A 215 4.10 -20.06 2.46
CA ARG A 215 5.13 -21.07 2.78
C ARG A 215 6.31 -20.35 3.44
N GLY A 216 6.39 -20.45 4.77
CA GLY A 216 7.63 -20.18 5.51
C GLY A 216 8.64 -21.33 5.32
N PRO A 217 9.95 -21.06 5.49
CA PRO A 217 11.01 -21.98 5.13
C PRO A 217 11.11 -23.14 6.12
N ALA A 218 11.44 -24.33 5.60
CA ALA A 218 11.68 -25.53 6.39
C ALA A 218 12.83 -25.32 7.38
N ARG A 219 12.59 -25.63 8.67
CA ARG A 219 13.60 -25.58 9.72
C ARG A 219 14.16 -26.99 9.99
N ALA A 220 15.47 -27.11 9.77
CA ALA A 220 16.50 -27.93 10.42
C ALA A 220 16.15 -29.33 10.97
N THR A 221 16.86 -30.35 10.46
CA THR A 221 17.10 -31.60 11.18
C THR A 221 18.38 -31.50 12.00
N THR A 222 18.21 -31.67 13.31
CA THR A 222 19.24 -31.82 14.35
C THR A 222 20.02 -33.13 14.18
N GLY A 223 21.34 -33.05 14.12
CA GLY A 223 22.25 -34.19 14.26
C GLY A 223 22.97 -34.15 15.61
N THR A 224 22.80 -35.20 16.40
CA THR A 224 23.43 -35.48 17.70
C THR A 224 24.94 -35.70 17.56
N PRO A 225 25.79 -35.35 18.55
CA PRO A 225 27.24 -35.54 18.44
C PRO A 225 27.64 -36.96 18.84
N SER A 226 28.52 -37.59 18.05
CA SER A 226 29.20 -38.84 18.39
C SER A 226 30.69 -38.59 18.60
N THR A 227 31.16 -39.01 19.76
CA THR A 227 32.55 -39.06 20.25
C THR A 227 33.49 -39.92 19.41
N ALA A 228 34.71 -39.44 19.16
CA ALA A 228 35.95 -40.24 19.07
C ALA A 228 37.20 -39.33 19.07
N ALA A 229 38.19 -39.67 19.89
CA ALA A 229 39.53 -39.06 19.95
C ALA A 229 40.55 -39.87 19.10
N PRO A 230 41.88 -39.65 19.20
CA PRO A 230 42.66 -38.77 18.32
C PRO A 230 43.63 -39.52 17.40
N GLY A 231 44.03 -38.89 16.28
CA GLY A 231 45.02 -39.42 15.34
C GLY A 231 46.01 -38.36 14.86
N ARG A 232 47.31 -38.68 15.03
CA ARG A 232 48.51 -37.99 14.50
C ARG A 232 48.35 -37.78 12.97
N THR A 233 48.96 -36.80 12.28
CA THR A 233 50.41 -36.63 12.06
C THR A 233 50.64 -35.44 11.11
N ARG A 234 51.77 -34.72 11.29
CA ARG A 234 52.63 -34.03 10.32
C ARG A 234 52.05 -32.94 9.38
N GLN A 235 52.59 -31.73 9.51
CA GLN A 235 52.91 -30.87 8.36
C GLN A 235 54.35 -30.37 8.45
N ALA A 236 55.03 -30.45 7.31
CA ALA A 236 56.35 -29.92 7.04
C ALA A 236 56.19 -28.58 6.31
N ARG A 237 57.12 -27.66 6.61
CA ARG A 237 57.60 -26.49 5.86
C ARG A 237 56.59 -25.64 5.09
#